data_AF-A0A7W5EKU4-F1
#
_entry.id   AF-A0A7W5EKU4-F1
#
_cell.length_a   1.000
_cell.length_b   1.000
_cell.length_c   1.000
_cell.angle_alpha   90.00
_cell.angle_beta   90.00
_cell.angle_gamma   90.00
#
_symmetry.space_group_name_H-M   'P 1'
#
loop_
_entity.id
_entity.type
_entity.pdbx_description
1 polymer ?
#
loop_
_entity_poly.entity_id
_entity_poly.type
_entity_poly.pdbx_seq_one_letter_code
_entity_poly.pdbx_strand_id
1 'polypeptide(L)'
;MIRGTIGPVGSVFASSAISDGDAGKQHRSVRQFDTGATRDEDAGKIDFEGFLSPLTIRAYGEYMNRHRQLPDGSQRASDNWQLGIGREVYMKSLWRHFFAVWEENRGIATPDGLVENLCAVLFNASGMLHEVLKAKADHTPSAGYSFPLADRED
;
A
#
# COMPACT_ATOMS: atom_id res chain seq x y z
N MET A 1 -23.99 70.80 -0.71
CA MET A 1 -25.26 71.16 -1.38
C MET A 1 -25.38 70.22 -2.57
N ILE A 2 -26.22 69.19 -2.57
CA ILE A 2 -27.69 69.23 -2.64
C ILE A 2 -28.31 68.25 -1.62
N ARG A 3 -29.49 68.59 -1.11
CA ARG A 3 -30.30 67.89 -0.09
C ARG A 3 -31.26 66.85 -0.70
N GLY A 4 -31.70 65.90 0.14
CA GLY A 4 -33.01 65.22 0.08
C GLY A 4 -32.89 63.69 0.15
N THR A 5 -33.73 62.89 0.81
CA THR A 5 -34.87 63.09 1.73
C THR A 5 -35.16 61.70 2.33
N ILE A 6 -35.73 61.65 3.54
CA ILE A 6 -36.08 60.43 4.29
C ILE A 6 -37.45 59.90 3.82
N GLY A 7 -37.67 58.58 3.82
CA GLY A 7 -38.99 57.96 3.74
C GLY A 7 -38.98 56.42 3.92
N PRO A 8 -39.77 55.84 4.85
CA PRO A 8 -39.65 54.44 5.31
C PRO A 8 -40.64 53.50 4.59
N VAL A 9 -40.54 52.17 4.78
CA VAL A 9 -41.67 51.23 5.06
C VAL A 9 -41.06 49.86 5.42
N GLY A 10 -41.45 49.31 6.57
CA GLY A 10 -41.08 47.96 7.00
C GLY A 10 -41.94 46.87 6.35
N SER A 11 -41.48 45.63 6.41
CA SER A 11 -42.37 44.45 6.34
C SER A 11 -41.73 43.28 7.08
N VAL A 12 -42.61 42.44 7.59
CA VAL A 12 -42.48 41.61 8.78
C VAL A 12 -42.45 40.13 8.37
N PHE A 13 -41.85 39.31 9.24
CA PHE A 13 -41.99 37.85 9.38
C PHE A 13 -41.54 36.94 8.21
N ALA A 14 -40.59 36.05 8.49
CA ALA A 14 -40.92 34.64 8.73
C ALA A 14 -39.69 33.88 9.22
N SER A 15 -39.83 33.30 10.41
CA SER A 15 -39.02 32.20 10.90
C SER A 15 -39.18 30.99 9.97
N SER A 16 -38.07 30.41 9.53
CA SER A 16 -38.05 28.96 9.25
C SER A 16 -36.71 28.40 9.66
N ALA A 17 -36.77 27.45 10.59
CA ALA A 17 -35.67 26.61 11.01
C ALA A 17 -34.87 26.09 9.82
N ILE A 18 -33.55 26.27 9.84
CA ILE A 18 -32.65 25.45 9.05
C ILE A 18 -32.61 24.11 9.77
N SER A 19 -33.36 23.15 9.22
CA SER A 19 -33.28 21.76 9.64
C SER A 19 -31.89 21.23 9.32
N ASP A 20 -31.17 20.79 10.36
CA ASP A 20 -30.10 19.82 10.23
C ASP A 20 -30.62 18.62 9.43
N GLY A 21 -30.11 18.46 8.22
CA GLY A 21 -30.56 17.41 7.33
C GLY A 21 -29.64 17.27 6.12
N ASP A 22 -28.94 16.14 6.10
CA ASP A 22 -28.21 15.59 4.95
C ASP A 22 -26.78 16.13 4.72
N ALA A 23 -25.88 15.71 5.62
CA ALA A 23 -24.46 15.60 5.27
C ALA A 23 -24.34 14.63 4.06
N GLY A 24 -24.12 15.22 2.90
CA GLY A 24 -24.16 14.64 1.56
C GLY A 24 -23.82 13.15 1.46
N LYS A 25 -24.82 12.35 1.04
CA LYS A 25 -24.55 11.13 0.29
C LYS A 25 -23.89 11.51 -1.02
N GLN A 26 -22.57 11.35 -1.09
CA GLN A 26 -21.81 11.38 -2.35
C GLN A 26 -22.51 10.46 -3.35
N HIS A 27 -22.99 11.02 -4.46
CA HIS A 27 -23.65 10.27 -5.52
C HIS A 27 -22.59 9.39 -6.20
N ARG A 28 -22.38 8.17 -5.69
CA ARG A 28 -21.47 7.20 -6.31
C ARG A 28 -21.98 6.93 -7.71
N SER A 29 -21.21 7.31 -8.71
CA SER A 29 -21.56 7.03 -10.08
C SER A 29 -21.45 5.52 -10.35
N VAL A 30 -22.40 5.02 -11.14
CA VAL A 30 -22.63 3.60 -11.39
C VAL A 30 -22.47 3.37 -12.90
N ARG A 31 -21.60 2.44 -13.26
CA ARG A 31 -21.48 1.95 -14.64
C ARG A 31 -22.57 0.92 -14.90
N GLN A 32 -23.20 1.02 -16.05
CA GLN A 32 -24.16 0.04 -16.55
C GLN A 32 -23.58 -0.65 -17.79
N PHE A 33 -23.75 -1.96 -17.87
CA PHE A 33 -23.31 -2.78 -18.98
C PHE A 33 -24.49 -3.13 -19.89
N ASP A 34 -24.22 -3.47 -21.16
CA ASP A 34 -25.25 -3.84 -22.15
C ASP A 34 -26.10 -5.06 -21.72
N THR A 35 -25.57 -5.88 -20.80
CA THR A 35 -26.28 -7.01 -20.18
C THR A 35 -27.33 -6.60 -19.13
N GLY A 36 -27.42 -5.30 -18.81
CA GLY A 36 -28.23 -4.77 -17.71
C GLY A 36 -27.55 -4.87 -16.34
N ALA A 37 -26.33 -5.43 -16.26
CA ALA A 37 -25.54 -5.43 -15.03
C ALA A 37 -25.10 -4.01 -14.67
N THR A 38 -24.90 -3.74 -13.38
CA THR A 38 -24.36 -2.47 -12.88
C THR A 38 -23.21 -2.69 -11.90
N ARG A 39 -22.24 -1.76 -11.87
CA ARG A 39 -21.13 -1.74 -10.91
C ARG A 39 -20.73 -0.32 -10.56
N ASP A 40 -20.30 -0.12 -9.31
CA ASP A 40 -19.66 1.12 -8.88
C ASP A 40 -18.50 1.50 -9.82
N GLU A 41 -18.32 2.81 -10.04
CA GLU A 41 -17.13 3.33 -10.70
C GLU A 41 -15.84 2.88 -10.01
N ASP A 42 -14.77 2.76 -10.80
CA ASP A 42 -13.45 2.39 -10.29
C ASP A 42 -12.65 3.58 -9.74
N ALA A 43 -13.20 4.79 -9.86
CA ALA A 43 -12.61 6.01 -9.32
C ALA A 43 -12.31 5.88 -7.83
N GLY A 44 -11.02 6.02 -7.47
CA GLY A 44 -10.54 5.93 -6.09
C GLY A 44 -10.32 4.50 -5.56
N LYS A 45 -10.57 3.45 -6.36
CA LYS A 45 -10.24 2.07 -5.98
C LYS A 45 -8.78 1.76 -6.33
N ILE A 46 -8.13 0.94 -5.50
CA ILE A 46 -6.78 0.42 -5.79
C ILE A 46 -6.90 -0.64 -6.88
N ASP A 47 -6.20 -0.43 -7.99
CA ASP A 47 -6.13 -1.37 -9.10
C ASP A 47 -4.89 -2.28 -8.95
N PHE A 48 -5.02 -3.33 -8.13
CA PHE A 48 -3.93 -4.26 -7.92
C PHE A 48 -3.48 -4.98 -9.20
N GLU A 49 -4.39 -5.21 -10.16
CA GLU A 49 -4.05 -5.87 -11.42
C GLU A 49 -3.23 -4.94 -12.31
N GLY A 50 -3.61 -3.67 -12.42
CA GLY A 50 -2.84 -2.66 -13.15
C GLY A 50 -1.49 -2.32 -12.50
N PHE A 51 -1.33 -2.47 -11.19
CA PHE A 51 -0.07 -2.18 -10.48
C PHE A 51 0.91 -3.36 -10.40
N LEU A 52 0.45 -4.59 -10.66
CA LEU A 52 1.27 -5.80 -10.51
C LEU A 52 1.42 -6.53 -11.84
N SER A 53 2.66 -6.85 -12.20
CA SER A 53 2.94 -7.65 -13.39
C SER A 53 2.74 -9.15 -13.12
N PRO A 54 1.89 -9.87 -13.88
CA PRO A 54 1.70 -11.31 -13.71
C PRO A 54 2.99 -12.12 -13.93
N LEU A 55 3.90 -11.61 -14.78
CA LEU A 55 5.22 -12.23 -14.99
C LEU A 55 6.10 -12.10 -13.74
N THR A 56 6.10 -10.92 -13.11
CA THR A 56 6.86 -10.66 -11.89
C THR A 56 6.33 -11.50 -10.73
N ILE A 57 5.01 -11.55 -10.55
CA ILE A 57 4.37 -12.33 -9.48
C ILE A 57 4.63 -13.83 -9.66
N ARG A 58 4.60 -14.34 -10.90
CA ARG A 58 4.95 -15.74 -11.17
C ARG A 58 6.40 -16.05 -10.79
N ALA A 59 7.35 -15.25 -11.28
CA ALA A 59 8.77 -15.44 -10.97
C ALA A 59 9.04 -15.40 -9.46
N TYR A 60 8.42 -14.45 -8.76
CA TYR A 60 8.53 -14.33 -7.31
C TYR A 60 7.89 -15.52 -6.57
N GLY A 61 6.72 -16.00 -7.00
CA GLY A 61 6.09 -17.18 -6.43
C GLY A 61 6.92 -18.45 -6.59
N GLU A 62 7.55 -18.64 -7.75
CA GLU A 62 8.47 -19.75 -8.00
C GLU A 62 9.73 -19.66 -7.13
N TYR A 63 10.30 -18.45 -7.00
CA TYR A 63 11.40 -18.16 -6.06
C TYR A 63 11.00 -18.55 -4.63
N MET A 64 9.84 -18.11 -4.14
CA MET A 64 9.36 -18.42 -2.79
C MET A 64 9.14 -19.93 -2.57
N ASN A 65 8.61 -20.64 -3.59
CA ASN A 65 8.38 -22.08 -3.50
C ASN A 65 9.68 -22.90 -3.47
N ARG A 66 10.77 -22.42 -4.11
CA ARG A 66 12.10 -23.02 -3.97
C ARG A 66 12.66 -22.80 -2.57
N HIS A 67 12.60 -21.56 -2.06
CA HIS A 67 13.24 -21.16 -0.80
C HIS A 67 12.53 -21.65 0.47
N ARG A 68 11.33 -22.22 0.36
CA ARG A 68 10.66 -22.88 1.49
C ARG A 68 11.09 -24.34 1.70
N GLN A 69 11.84 -24.93 0.77
CA GLN A 69 12.38 -26.29 0.89
C GLN A 69 13.68 -26.27 1.70
N LEU A 70 13.82 -27.16 2.68
CA LEU A 70 14.98 -27.22 3.57
C LEU A 70 15.93 -28.37 3.18
N PRO A 71 17.23 -28.28 3.57
CA PRO A 71 18.21 -29.32 3.25
C PRO A 71 17.86 -30.70 3.83
N ASP A 72 17.08 -30.76 4.90
CA ASP A 72 16.59 -31.99 5.52
C ASP A 72 15.37 -32.59 4.80
N GLY A 73 14.93 -31.98 3.69
CA GLY A 73 13.76 -32.39 2.92
C GLY A 73 12.43 -31.90 3.49
N SER A 74 12.43 -31.25 4.67
CA SER A 74 11.23 -30.63 5.21
C SER A 74 10.88 -29.34 4.46
N GLN A 75 9.64 -28.88 4.62
CA GLN A 75 9.13 -27.70 3.92
C GLN A 75 8.46 -26.75 4.90
N ARG A 76 8.87 -25.48 4.85
CA ARG A 76 8.21 -24.41 5.60
C ARG A 76 6.84 -24.10 4.96
N ALA A 77 5.88 -23.67 5.79
CA ALA A 77 4.65 -23.08 5.29
C ALA A 77 4.95 -21.89 4.36
N SER A 78 4.11 -21.66 3.35
CA SER A 78 4.36 -20.62 2.33
C SER A 78 4.40 -19.20 2.89
N ASP A 79 3.72 -18.98 4.02
CA ASP A 79 3.62 -17.72 4.76
C ASP A 79 4.61 -17.63 5.93
N ASN A 80 5.49 -18.62 6.13
CA ASN A 80 6.43 -18.64 7.26
C ASN A 80 7.28 -17.36 7.38
N TRP A 81 7.56 -16.68 6.26
CA TRP A 81 8.29 -15.41 6.26
C TRP A 81 7.57 -14.27 7.00
N GLN A 82 6.24 -14.35 7.13
CA GLN A 82 5.41 -13.38 7.86
C GLN A 82 5.57 -13.47 9.39
N LEU A 83 6.20 -14.54 9.89
CA LEU A 83 6.64 -14.65 11.28
C LEU A 83 7.71 -13.60 11.62
N GLY A 84 8.35 -13.02 10.61
CA GLY A 84 9.33 -11.97 10.75
C GLY A 84 10.76 -12.48 10.75
N ILE A 85 11.67 -11.62 10.28
CA ILE A 85 13.12 -11.79 10.38
C ILE A 85 13.66 -10.48 10.97
N GLY A 86 14.73 -10.56 11.75
CA GLY A 86 15.32 -9.37 12.37
C GLY A 86 15.68 -8.30 11.33
N ARG A 87 15.40 -7.01 11.63
CA ARG A 87 15.67 -5.87 10.74
C ARG A 87 17.07 -5.89 10.12
N GLU A 88 18.10 -6.14 10.93
CA GLU A 88 19.48 -6.16 10.46
C GLU A 88 19.75 -7.29 9.46
N VAL A 89 19.11 -8.44 9.65
CA VAL A 89 19.24 -9.60 8.76
C VAL A 89 18.61 -9.28 7.41
N TYR A 90 17.41 -8.69 7.41
CA TYR A 90 16.80 -8.21 6.18
C TYR A 90 17.69 -7.20 5.46
N MET A 91 18.20 -6.17 6.16
CA MET A 91 18.99 -5.11 5.52
C MET A 91 20.32 -5.64 4.96
N LYS A 92 21.03 -6.50 5.69
CA LYS A 92 22.27 -7.13 5.21
C LYS A 92 22.01 -8.00 3.98
N SER A 93 20.89 -8.73 3.97
CA SER A 93 20.53 -9.58 2.84
C SER A 93 20.08 -8.78 1.63
N LEU A 94 19.22 -7.78 1.83
CA LEU A 94 18.80 -6.82 0.82
C LEU A 94 20.01 -6.20 0.10
N TRP A 95 21.00 -5.72 0.87
CA TRP A 95 22.17 -5.05 0.31
C TRP A 95 23.04 -5.99 -0.56
N ARG A 96 23.24 -7.24 -0.12
CA ARG A 96 23.95 -8.25 -0.91
C ARG A 96 23.30 -8.49 -2.27
N HIS A 97 21.99 -8.73 -2.29
CA HIS A 97 21.27 -9.01 -3.53
C HIS A 97 21.13 -7.77 -4.40
N PHE A 98 20.99 -6.58 -3.80
CA PHE A 98 21.04 -5.32 -4.55
C PHE A 98 22.37 -5.13 -5.27
N PHE A 99 23.50 -5.42 -4.62
CA PHE A 99 24.80 -5.33 -5.25
C PHE A 99 24.94 -6.30 -6.43
N ALA A 100 24.45 -7.54 -6.28
CA ALA A 100 24.41 -8.51 -7.38
C ALA A 100 23.52 -8.06 -8.55
N VAL A 101 22.35 -7.46 -8.28
CA VAL A 101 21.53 -6.82 -9.33
C VAL A 101 22.30 -5.71 -10.04
N TRP A 102 23.07 -4.92 -9.29
CA TRP A 102 23.88 -3.85 -9.87
C TRP A 102 25.01 -4.39 -10.76
N GLU A 103 25.69 -5.45 -10.33
CA GLU A 103 26.69 -6.16 -11.13
C GLU A 103 26.10 -6.68 -12.45
N GLU A 104 24.96 -7.38 -12.39
CA GLU A 104 24.26 -7.88 -13.58
C GLU A 104 23.82 -6.75 -14.52
N ASN A 105 23.34 -5.63 -13.96
CA ASN A 105 23.00 -4.44 -14.74
C ASN A 105 24.22 -3.80 -15.42
N ARG A 106 25.43 -4.08 -14.94
CA ARG A 106 26.71 -3.70 -15.59
C ARG A 106 27.26 -4.79 -16.51
N GLY A 107 26.53 -5.89 -16.72
CA GLY A 107 26.97 -7.02 -17.54
C GLY A 107 27.95 -7.95 -16.84
N ILE A 108 28.07 -7.88 -15.51
CA ILE A 108 28.90 -8.77 -14.71
C ILE A 108 28.00 -9.89 -14.18
N ALA A 109 28.23 -11.11 -14.69
CA ALA A 109 27.44 -12.26 -14.29
C ALA A 109 27.67 -12.63 -12.82
N THR A 110 26.58 -12.96 -12.13
CA THR A 110 26.56 -13.40 -10.74
C THR A 110 26.09 -14.86 -10.66
N PRO A 111 26.46 -15.61 -9.61
CA PRO A 111 26.12 -17.04 -9.50
C PRO A 111 24.61 -17.34 -9.56
N ASP A 112 23.81 -16.48 -8.94
CA ASP A 112 22.36 -16.65 -8.81
C ASP A 112 21.60 -16.07 -10.02
N GLY A 113 22.22 -15.14 -10.76
CA GLY A 113 21.62 -14.46 -11.90
C GLY A 113 20.66 -13.32 -11.52
N LEU A 114 20.31 -12.50 -12.52
CA LEU A 114 19.53 -11.27 -12.32
C LEU A 114 18.14 -11.51 -11.70
N VAL A 115 17.39 -12.50 -12.20
CA VAL A 115 16.00 -12.75 -11.74
C VAL A 115 15.96 -13.22 -10.28
N GLU A 116 16.87 -14.10 -9.90
CA GLU A 116 16.96 -14.61 -8.51
C GLU A 116 17.29 -13.46 -7.55
N ASN A 117 18.28 -12.63 -7.91
CA ASN A 117 18.67 -11.49 -7.10
C ASN A 117 17.57 -10.41 -7.01
N LEU A 118 16.83 -10.15 -8.09
CA LEU A 118 15.65 -9.26 -8.04
C LEU A 118 14.56 -9.82 -7.11
N CYS A 119 14.27 -11.12 -7.18
CA CYS A 119 13.30 -11.76 -6.28
C CYS A 119 13.76 -11.73 -4.82
N ALA A 120 15.06 -11.90 -4.57
CA ALA A 120 15.63 -11.79 -3.23
C ALA A 120 15.57 -10.35 -2.68
N VAL A 121 15.78 -9.33 -3.52
CA VAL A 121 15.55 -7.92 -3.14
C VAL A 121 14.09 -7.71 -2.77
N LEU A 122 13.16 -8.19 -3.61
CA LEU A 122 11.72 -8.11 -3.36
C LEU A 122 11.32 -8.80 -2.04
N PHE A 123 11.87 -9.98 -1.76
CA PHE A 123 11.64 -10.71 -0.52
C PHE A 123 12.03 -9.90 0.72
N ASN A 124 13.26 -9.37 0.73
CA ASN A 124 13.74 -8.64 1.90
C ASN A 124 12.99 -7.32 2.10
N ALA A 125 12.69 -6.59 1.02
CA ALA A 125 11.90 -5.36 1.10
C ALA A 125 10.47 -5.63 1.59
N SER A 126 9.82 -6.68 1.06
CA SER A 126 8.47 -7.09 1.47
C SER A 126 8.44 -7.55 2.93
N GLY A 127 9.42 -8.32 3.37
CA GLY A 127 9.56 -8.78 4.75
C GLY A 127 9.76 -7.62 5.74
N MET A 128 10.60 -6.65 5.39
CA MET A 128 10.76 -5.43 6.19
C MET A 128 9.48 -4.60 6.26
N LEU A 129 8.82 -4.37 5.11
CA LEU A 129 7.57 -3.62 5.05
C LEU A 129 6.47 -4.30 5.86
N HIS A 130 6.34 -5.62 5.74
CA HIS A 130 5.41 -6.43 6.53
C HIS A 130 5.60 -6.21 8.03
N GLU A 131 6.84 -6.32 8.52
CA GLU A 131 7.12 -6.15 9.96
C GLU A 131 6.88 -4.71 10.45
N VAL A 132 7.08 -3.70 9.59
CA VAL A 132 6.75 -2.30 9.92
C VAL A 132 5.24 -2.07 9.98
N LEU A 133 4.49 -2.56 8.98
CA LEU A 133 3.03 -2.39 8.92
C LEU A 133 2.33 -3.20 10.01
N LYS A 134 2.80 -4.42 10.29
CA LYS A 134 2.34 -5.26 11.39
C LYS A 134 2.58 -4.59 12.74
N ALA A 135 3.76 -4.03 12.98
CA ALA A 135 4.03 -3.28 14.21
C ALA A 135 3.09 -2.06 14.39
N LYS A 136 2.78 -1.35 13.30
CA LYS A 136 1.82 -0.24 13.32
C LYS A 136 0.40 -0.72 13.63
N ALA A 137 -0.05 -1.82 13.04
CA ALA A 137 -1.38 -2.37 13.27
C ALA A 137 -1.54 -2.91 14.70
N ASP A 138 -0.54 -3.66 15.18
CA ASP A 138 -0.58 -4.35 16.47
C ASP A 138 -0.14 -3.48 17.65
N HIS A 139 0.33 -2.25 17.40
CA HIS A 139 0.96 -1.37 18.41
C HIS A 139 2.09 -2.05 19.21
N THR A 140 2.73 -3.07 18.62
CA THR A 140 3.71 -3.93 19.30
C THR A 140 5.06 -3.85 18.57
N PRO A 141 6.21 -3.80 19.27
CA PRO A 141 7.52 -3.85 18.62
C PRO A 141 7.68 -5.16 17.83
N SER A 142 7.90 -5.08 16.52
CA SER A 142 8.22 -6.26 15.70
C SER A 142 9.69 -6.67 15.90
N ALA A 143 10.06 -7.87 15.42
CA ALA A 143 11.35 -8.51 15.68
C ALA A 143 12.55 -7.60 15.30
N GLY A 144 13.09 -6.85 16.28
CA GLY A 144 14.22 -5.93 16.11
C GLY A 144 13.85 -4.49 15.71
N TYR A 145 12.57 -4.13 15.69
CA TYR A 145 12.11 -2.74 15.57
C TYR A 145 11.71 -2.21 16.95
N SER A 146 12.71 -1.86 17.78
CA SER A 146 12.46 -1.01 18.94
C SER A 146 12.12 0.40 18.43
N PHE A 147 10.85 0.74 18.43
CA PHE A 147 10.40 2.08 18.07
C PHE A 147 10.43 3.02 19.30
N PRO A 148 10.59 4.32 19.06
CA PRO A 148 9.46 5.11 18.60
C PRO A 148 9.57 5.34 17.10
N LEU A 149 8.57 4.90 16.34
CA LEU A 149 8.25 5.55 15.08
C LEU A 149 7.75 6.86 15.63
N ALA A 150 8.65 7.81 15.81
CA ALA A 150 8.20 9.16 16.00
C ALA A 150 7.35 9.38 14.75
N ASP A 151 6.04 9.43 14.96
CA ASP A 151 5.17 10.26 14.16
C ASP A 151 5.80 11.64 14.24
N ARG A 152 6.80 11.90 13.39
CA ARG A 152 7.18 13.26 13.06
C ARG A 152 6.07 13.67 12.14
N GLU A 153 5.05 14.24 12.76
CA GLU A 153 4.11 15.11 12.09
C GLU A 153 4.95 16.10 11.26
N ASP A 154 4.93 15.94 9.94
CA ASP A 154 5.39 16.93 8.98
C ASP A 154 4.18 17.73 8.49
#